data_AF-A0A662B447-F1
#
_entry.id   AF-A0A662B447-F1
#
_cell.length_a   1.000
_cell.length_b   1.000
_cell.length_c   1.000
_cell.angle_alpha   90.00
_cell.angle_beta   90.00
_cell.angle_gamma   90.00
#
_symmetry.space_group_name_H-M   'P 1'
#
loop_
_entity.id
_entity.type
_entity.pdbx_description
1 polymer ?
#
loop_
_entity_poly.entity_id
_entity_poly.type
_entity_poly.pdbx_seq_one_letter_code
_entity_poly.pdbx_strand_id
1 'polypeptide(L)'
;MLNNLHNPNIRVFVFGTLRKGDRLDFYMEGSQFQGMYYTQGQLMKSEIGSAYIDFSDKTAYTIGELYLVNFYCLLRIDHLESTSGEFPAGYDLDLIPFWPYSAGNEIDFSEEKKSTALFYRRRNDPVKIMCGDWVNRKMPIEAIEKYLVGERNHNLNQDEIINHITDYLKY
;
A
#
# COMPACT_ATOMS: atom_id res chain seq x y z
N MET A 1 -5.85 9.19 -26.38
CA MET A 1 -4.86 8.40 -25.62
C MET A 1 -5.30 8.44 -24.17
N LEU A 2 -5.56 7.28 -23.55
CA LEU A 2 -5.91 7.24 -22.13
C LEU A 2 -4.65 7.55 -21.32
N ASN A 3 -4.78 8.41 -20.31
CA ASN A 3 -3.68 8.70 -19.39
C ASN A 3 -3.97 8.02 -18.06
N ASN A 4 -3.56 6.75 -17.94
CA ASN A 4 -3.76 5.96 -16.73
C ASN A 4 -3.02 6.54 -15.51
N LEU A 5 -2.08 7.48 -15.68
CA LEU A 5 -1.40 8.15 -14.56
C LEU A 5 -2.33 9.03 -13.71
N HIS A 6 -3.40 9.56 -14.31
CA HIS A 6 -4.39 10.38 -13.59
C HIS A 6 -5.57 9.58 -13.05
N ASN A 7 -5.75 8.34 -13.53
CA ASN A 7 -6.88 7.51 -13.13
C ASN A 7 -6.67 7.01 -11.70
N PRO A 8 -7.65 7.17 -10.79
CA PRO A 8 -7.58 6.59 -9.46
C PRO A 8 -7.89 5.09 -9.54
N ASN A 9 -6.89 4.30 -9.92
CA ASN A 9 -7.00 2.85 -10.10
C ASN A 9 -5.93 2.07 -9.33
N ILE A 10 -5.04 2.73 -8.61
CA ILE A 10 -4.04 2.07 -7.77
C ILE A 10 -4.63 1.87 -6.38
N ARG A 11 -4.74 0.61 -5.95
CA ARG A 11 -5.31 0.26 -4.65
C ARG A 11 -4.26 0.36 -3.55
N VAL A 12 -4.50 1.21 -2.54
CA VAL A 12 -3.60 1.44 -1.40
C VAL A 12 -4.36 1.24 -0.08
N PHE A 13 -3.79 0.44 0.82
CA PHE A 13 -4.26 0.22 2.18
C PHE A 13 -3.50 1.12 3.16
N VAL A 14 -4.24 1.87 3.96
CA VAL A 14 -3.74 2.92 4.84
C VAL A 14 -4.18 2.65 6.28
N PHE A 15 -3.24 2.55 7.22
CA PHE A 15 -3.52 2.13 8.60
C PHE A 15 -2.94 3.07 9.68
N GLY A 16 -2.19 4.10 9.27
CA GLY A 16 -1.49 5.03 10.15
C GLY A 16 -1.81 6.49 9.87
N THR A 17 -0.80 7.34 9.90
CA THR A 17 -0.93 8.80 9.81
C THR A 17 -1.50 9.36 8.50
N LEU A 18 -1.61 8.52 7.46
CA LEU A 18 -2.25 8.87 6.18
C LEU A 18 -3.78 8.66 6.21
N ARG A 19 -4.34 8.11 7.30
CA ARG A 19 -5.79 7.92 7.45
C ARG A 19 -6.52 9.25 7.48
N LYS A 20 -7.80 9.22 7.10
CA LYS A 20 -8.65 10.41 7.07
C LYS A 20 -8.68 11.12 8.43
N GLY A 21 -8.36 12.42 8.44
CA GLY A 21 -8.31 13.26 9.65
C GLY A 21 -7.05 13.12 10.50
N ASP A 22 -6.08 12.29 10.11
CA ASP A 22 -4.79 12.18 10.78
C ASP A 22 -3.75 13.13 10.14
N ARG A 23 -2.56 13.22 10.73
CA ARG A 23 -1.53 14.24 10.47
C ARG A 23 -1.15 14.39 8.98
N LEU A 24 -1.14 13.29 8.23
CA LEU A 24 -0.66 13.25 6.85
C LEU A 24 -1.79 13.00 5.83
N ASP A 25 -3.06 13.07 6.24
CA ASP A 25 -4.24 12.90 5.37
C ASP A 25 -4.20 13.80 4.12
N PHE A 26 -3.66 15.01 4.25
CA PHE A 26 -3.56 15.96 3.13
C PHE A 26 -2.78 15.41 1.92
N TYR A 27 -1.88 14.45 2.12
CA TYR A 27 -1.18 13.81 1.02
C TYR A 27 -2.04 12.85 0.21
N MET A 28 -3.14 12.37 0.79
CA MET A 28 -4.17 11.54 0.14
C MET A 28 -5.18 12.37 -0.66
N GLU A 29 -4.99 13.69 -0.79
CA GLU A 29 -5.90 14.54 -1.58
C GLU A 29 -5.99 14.06 -3.04
N GLY A 30 -7.24 13.87 -3.50
CA GLY A 30 -7.56 13.34 -4.82
C GLY A 30 -7.74 11.82 -4.87
N SER A 31 -7.54 11.12 -3.75
CA SER A 31 -7.86 9.69 -3.62
C SER A 31 -9.36 9.43 -3.44
N GLN A 32 -9.78 8.20 -3.74
CA GLN A 32 -11.16 7.74 -3.59
C GLN A 32 -11.26 6.68 -2.49
N PHE A 33 -11.88 7.04 -1.37
CA PHE A 33 -12.13 6.10 -0.27
C PHE A 33 -13.05 4.94 -0.70
N GLN A 34 -12.64 3.71 -0.41
CA GLN A 34 -13.35 2.49 -0.77
C GLN A 34 -14.01 1.80 0.44
N GLY A 35 -13.57 2.10 1.66
CA GLY A 35 -14.11 1.49 2.87
C GLY A 35 -13.06 1.18 3.91
N MET A 36 -13.53 0.65 5.04
CA MET A 36 -12.69 0.09 6.09
C MET A 36 -12.39 -1.38 5.80
N TYR A 37 -11.19 -1.84 6.11
CA TYR A 37 -10.74 -3.21 5.91
C TYR A 37 -9.82 -3.66 7.05
N TYR A 38 -9.68 -4.98 7.19
CA TYR A 38 -8.72 -5.61 8.10
C TYR A 38 -7.50 -6.13 7.35
N THR A 39 -6.36 -6.17 8.03
CA THR A 39 -5.21 -7.02 7.67
C THR A 39 -4.77 -7.79 8.91
N GLN A 40 -4.14 -8.95 8.71
CA GLN A 40 -3.48 -9.67 9.81
C GLN A 40 -2.20 -8.92 10.23
N GLY A 41 -1.93 -8.93 11.54
CA GLY A 41 -0.78 -8.26 12.15
C GLY A 41 -1.21 -7.21 13.18
N GLN A 42 -0.37 -7.02 14.19
CA GLN A 42 -0.62 -6.09 15.29
C GLN A 42 -0.23 -4.67 14.89
N LEU A 43 -1.12 -3.71 15.07
CA LEU A 43 -0.80 -2.29 14.89
C LEU A 43 0.12 -1.83 16.02
N MET A 44 1.25 -1.27 15.67
CA MET A 44 2.29 -0.81 16.58
C MET A 44 2.58 0.67 16.39
N LYS A 45 3.03 1.33 17.45
CA LYS A 45 3.51 2.72 17.43
C LYS A 45 4.99 2.75 17.79
N SER A 46 5.80 3.34 16.92
CA SER A 46 7.21 3.61 17.19
C SER A 46 7.41 4.72 18.23
N GLU A 47 8.60 4.80 18.81
CA GLU A 47 8.99 5.84 19.78
C GLU A 47 8.82 7.28 19.24
N ILE A 48 9.03 7.45 17.93
CA ILE A 48 8.89 8.73 17.22
C ILE A 48 7.46 9.00 16.72
N GLY A 49 6.49 8.16 17.10
CA GLY A 49 5.07 8.39 16.83
C GLY A 49 4.54 7.86 15.50
N SER A 50 5.37 7.21 14.69
CA SER A 50 4.92 6.54 13.45
C SER A 50 4.26 5.19 13.71
N ALA A 51 3.28 4.83 12.87
CA ALA A 51 2.54 3.59 12.95
C ALA A 51 3.11 2.54 11.99
N TYR A 52 3.24 1.29 12.43
CA TYR A 52 3.67 0.16 11.61
C TYR A 52 2.89 -1.10 12.01
N ILE A 53 2.93 -2.14 11.18
CA ILE A 53 2.27 -3.42 11.47
C ILE A 53 3.36 -4.43 11.82
N ASP A 54 3.26 -5.03 13.00
CA ASP A 54 4.04 -6.21 13.36
C ASP A 54 3.35 -7.46 12.82
N PHE A 55 3.97 -8.09 11.82
CA PHE A 55 3.45 -9.28 11.16
C PHE A 55 3.80 -10.60 11.89
N SER A 56 4.55 -10.55 13.00
CA SER A 56 4.90 -11.73 13.78
C SER A 56 3.69 -12.30 14.54
N ASP A 57 2.78 -11.43 14.99
CA ASP A 57 1.52 -11.84 15.60
C ASP A 57 0.46 -12.17 14.53
N LYS A 58 0.18 -13.46 14.37
CA LYS A 58 -0.84 -13.98 13.42
C LYS A 58 -2.26 -13.99 13.98
N THR A 59 -2.42 -13.70 15.27
CA THR A 59 -3.71 -13.67 15.96
C THR A 59 -4.28 -12.26 16.06
N ALA A 60 -3.42 -11.26 16.00
CA ALA A 60 -3.81 -9.85 15.94
C ALA A 60 -4.24 -9.41 14.53
N TYR A 61 -4.98 -8.31 14.50
CA TYR A 61 -5.41 -7.67 13.27
C TYR A 61 -5.32 -6.15 13.38
N THR A 62 -5.11 -5.53 12.22
CA THR A 62 -5.05 -4.07 12.07
C THR A 62 -6.22 -3.62 11.20
N ILE A 63 -6.94 -2.60 11.68
CA ILE A 63 -7.99 -1.92 10.91
C ILE A 63 -7.36 -0.77 10.13
N GLY A 64 -7.67 -0.70 8.84
CA GLY A 64 -7.24 0.39 7.97
C GLY A 64 -8.33 0.81 6.99
N GLU A 65 -7.96 1.76 6.16
CA GLU A 65 -8.77 2.40 5.13
C GLU A 65 -8.21 2.00 3.76
N LEU A 66 -9.08 1.64 2.84
CA LEU A 66 -8.70 1.36 1.45
C LEU A 66 -9.01 2.56 0.58
N TYR A 67 -8.07 2.92 -0.27
CA TYR A 67 -8.19 4.02 -1.22
C TYR A 67 -7.84 3.55 -2.63
N LEU A 68 -8.49 4.17 -3.62
CA LEU A 68 -7.95 4.23 -4.98
C LEU A 68 -7.24 5.55 -5.18
N VAL A 69 -5.97 5.47 -5.52
CA VAL A 69 -5.11 6.63 -5.78
C VAL A 69 -4.69 6.61 -7.25
N ASN A 70 -4.34 7.77 -7.78
CA ASN A 70 -3.65 7.85 -9.05
C ASN A 70 -2.13 7.82 -8.84
N PHE A 71 -1.36 7.73 -9.92
CA PHE A 71 0.09 7.61 -9.84
C PHE A 71 0.74 8.82 -9.16
N TYR A 72 0.23 10.03 -9.41
CA TYR A 72 0.79 11.25 -8.81
C TYR A 72 0.55 11.33 -7.30
N CYS A 73 -0.59 10.84 -6.81
CA CYS A 73 -0.85 10.71 -5.38
C CYS A 73 0.11 9.71 -4.75
N LEU A 74 0.37 8.56 -5.41
CA LEU A 74 1.34 7.58 -4.94
C LEU A 74 2.76 8.17 -4.90
N LEU A 75 3.19 8.87 -5.96
CA LEU A 75 4.48 9.57 -5.99
C LEU A 75 4.60 10.62 -4.89
N ARG A 76 3.52 11.31 -4.56
CA ARG A 76 3.51 12.31 -3.49
C ARG A 76 3.80 11.66 -2.13
N ILE A 77 3.19 10.52 -1.85
CA ILE A 77 3.43 9.76 -0.62
C ILE A 77 4.86 9.21 -0.62
N ASP A 78 5.33 8.66 -1.74
CA ASP A 78 6.71 8.18 -1.88
C ASP A 78 7.75 9.31 -1.72
N HIS A 79 7.43 10.52 -2.17
CA HIS A 79 8.31 11.66 -1.99
C HIS A 79 8.48 12.03 -0.50
N LEU A 80 7.47 11.78 0.35
CA LEU A 80 7.57 12.04 1.79
C LEU A 80 8.60 11.18 2.48
N GLU A 81 8.73 9.92 2.05
CA GLU A 81 9.80 9.01 2.48
C GLU A 81 11.18 9.60 2.18
N SER A 82 11.32 10.29 1.05
CA SER A 82 12.61 10.78 0.56
C SER A 82 13.00 12.16 1.12
N THR A 83 12.06 12.97 1.62
CA THR A 83 12.29 14.40 1.87
C THR A 83 11.92 14.92 3.26
N SER A 84 11.12 14.21 4.05
CA SER A 84 10.63 14.75 5.32
C SER A 84 11.30 14.10 6.52
N GLY A 85 11.58 14.89 7.57
CA GLY A 85 11.81 14.37 8.92
C GLY A 85 10.51 14.01 9.65
N GLU A 86 9.35 14.24 9.02
CA GLU A 86 8.01 14.08 9.59
C GLU A 86 7.40 12.71 9.24
N PHE A 87 7.71 12.18 8.06
CA PHE A 87 7.62 10.75 7.73
C PHE A 87 8.95 10.14 8.16
N PRO A 88 8.98 9.12 9.03
CA PRO A 88 10.25 8.49 9.33
C PRO A 88 10.78 7.85 8.06
N ALA A 89 11.93 8.32 7.57
CA ALA A 89 12.69 7.60 6.57
C ALA A 89 12.78 6.14 7.02
N GLY A 90 12.18 5.23 6.26
CA GLY A 90 12.09 3.86 6.72
C GLY A 90 10.81 3.15 6.38
N TYR A 91 10.06 3.56 5.36
CA TYR A 91 9.06 2.68 4.75
C TYR A 91 9.40 2.41 3.28
N ASP A 92 8.99 1.24 2.82
CA ASP A 92 9.04 0.81 1.43
C ASP A 92 7.62 0.44 0.99
N LEU A 93 7.32 0.71 -0.28
CA LEU A 93 6.07 0.26 -0.89
C LEU A 93 6.11 -1.26 -1.07
N ASP A 94 5.10 -1.96 -0.58
CA ASP A 94 4.99 -3.42 -0.62
C ASP A 94 3.52 -3.84 -0.78
N LEU A 95 3.23 -5.14 -0.80
CA LEU A 95 1.88 -5.70 -0.91
C LEU A 95 1.38 -6.24 0.43
N ILE A 96 0.13 -5.93 0.75
CA ILE A 96 -0.54 -6.44 1.95
C ILE A 96 -1.84 -7.14 1.58
N PRO A 97 -2.12 -8.33 2.16
CA PRO A 97 -3.44 -8.92 2.07
C PRO A 97 -4.42 -8.17 2.98
N PHE A 98 -5.65 -8.00 2.54
CA PHE A 98 -6.71 -7.39 3.33
C PHE A 98 -8.04 -8.14 3.16
N TRP A 99 -8.93 -7.94 4.13
CA TRP A 99 -10.25 -8.57 4.23
C TRP A 99 -11.32 -7.52 4.56
N PRO A 100 -12.58 -7.72 4.13
CA PRO A 100 -13.68 -6.79 4.43
C PRO A 100 -13.85 -6.52 5.92
N TYR A 101 -14.02 -5.25 6.29
CA TYR A 101 -14.37 -4.87 7.66
C TYR A 101 -15.87 -5.07 7.93
N SER A 102 -16.20 -5.61 9.10
CA SER A 102 -17.58 -5.70 9.56
C SER A 102 -17.66 -5.43 11.07
N ALA A 103 -18.23 -4.27 11.43
CA ALA A 103 -18.37 -3.88 12.83
C ALA A 103 -19.26 -4.88 13.59
N GLY A 104 -18.72 -5.46 14.68
CA GLY A 104 -19.48 -6.33 15.58
C GLY A 104 -19.63 -7.78 15.14
N ASN A 105 -19.02 -8.18 14.01
CA ASN A 105 -18.97 -9.58 13.58
C ASN A 105 -17.56 -10.16 13.81
N GLU A 106 -17.48 -11.49 13.88
CA GLU A 106 -16.19 -12.20 13.87
C GLU A 106 -15.47 -11.95 12.54
N ILE A 107 -14.13 -11.86 12.62
CA ILE A 107 -13.28 -11.58 11.47
C ILE A 107 -13.08 -12.87 10.68
N ASP A 108 -13.36 -12.80 9.39
CA ASP A 108 -13.21 -13.91 8.46
C ASP A 108 -11.97 -13.71 7.58
N PHE A 109 -10.90 -14.42 7.93
CA PHE A 109 -9.63 -14.45 7.18
C PHE A 109 -9.60 -15.52 6.08
N SER A 110 -10.76 -15.97 5.58
CA SER A 110 -10.83 -16.92 4.47
C SER A 110 -10.13 -16.40 3.22
N GLU A 111 -9.51 -17.31 2.49
CA GLU A 111 -8.83 -17.03 1.22
C GLU A 111 -9.80 -16.46 0.16
N GLU A 112 -11.07 -16.86 0.20
CA GLU A 112 -12.13 -16.39 -0.71
C GLU A 112 -12.42 -14.89 -0.59
N LYS A 113 -12.22 -14.32 0.61
CA LYS A 113 -12.43 -12.89 0.90
C LYS A 113 -11.13 -12.09 0.87
N LYS A 114 -9.99 -12.76 0.72
CA LYS A 114 -8.68 -12.13 0.69
C LYS A 114 -8.53 -11.34 -0.60
N SER A 115 -8.09 -10.10 -0.48
CA SER A 115 -7.65 -9.26 -1.59
C SER A 115 -6.29 -8.65 -1.27
N THR A 116 -5.65 -8.04 -2.26
CA THR A 116 -4.31 -7.45 -2.10
C THR A 116 -4.33 -5.97 -2.47
N ALA A 117 -3.61 -5.17 -1.70
CA ALA A 117 -3.38 -3.75 -1.95
C ALA A 117 -1.91 -3.41 -1.75
N LEU A 118 -1.49 -2.26 -2.25
CA LEU A 118 -0.20 -1.67 -1.88
C LEU A 118 -0.29 -1.05 -0.48
N PHE A 119 0.81 -1.04 0.26
CA PHE A 119 0.94 -0.32 1.52
C PHE A 119 2.39 0.12 1.75
N TYR A 120 2.58 1.06 2.65
CA TYR A 120 3.92 1.46 3.11
C TYR A 120 4.30 0.61 4.32
N ARG A 121 5.29 -0.26 4.16
CA ARG A 121 5.83 -1.16 5.19
C ARG A 121 7.10 -0.60 5.79
N ARG A 122 7.25 -0.68 7.12
CA ARG A 122 8.46 -0.20 7.81
C ARG A 122 9.69 -1.10 7.52
N ARG A 123 10.85 -0.49 7.21
CA ARG A 123 12.16 -1.13 6.89
C ARG A 123 12.83 -1.83 8.07
N ASN A 124 12.47 -1.47 9.31
CA ASN A 124 13.10 -2.04 10.51
C ASN A 124 12.72 -3.51 10.76
N ASP A 125 11.73 -4.02 10.04
CA ASP A 125 11.47 -5.46 9.97
C ASP A 125 12.34 -6.07 8.86
N PRO A 126 12.99 -7.24 9.06
CA PRO A 126 13.79 -7.88 8.03
C PRO A 126 13.04 -7.95 6.69
N VAL A 127 13.44 -7.11 5.75
CA VAL A 127 12.84 -7.07 4.40
C VAL A 127 13.42 -8.24 3.63
N LYS A 128 12.59 -9.26 3.35
CA LYS A 128 13.01 -10.32 2.44
C LYS A 128 13.16 -9.73 1.03
N ILE A 129 14.39 -9.65 0.53
CA ILE A 129 14.66 -9.34 -0.87
C ILE A 129 14.28 -10.56 -1.69
N MET A 130 13.09 -10.53 -2.30
CA MET A 130 12.51 -11.69 -2.98
C MET A 130 13.39 -12.22 -4.12
N CYS A 131 14.06 -11.33 -4.86
CA CYS A 131 14.99 -11.70 -5.93
C CYS A 131 16.37 -12.19 -5.45
N GLY A 132 16.68 -12.05 -4.15
CA GLY A 132 17.99 -12.41 -3.60
C GLY A 132 19.16 -11.53 -4.06
N ASP A 133 18.91 -10.47 -4.83
CA ASP A 133 19.92 -9.59 -5.40
C ASP A 133 19.75 -8.15 -4.89
N TRP A 134 20.77 -7.65 -4.19
CA TRP A 134 20.77 -6.30 -3.64
C TRP A 134 20.86 -5.20 -4.71
N VAL A 135 21.56 -5.49 -5.81
CA VAL A 135 21.72 -4.58 -6.96
C VAL A 135 20.43 -4.54 -7.75
N ASN A 136 19.82 -5.71 -7.98
CA ASN A 136 18.55 -5.84 -8.69
C ASN A 136 17.34 -5.83 -7.74
N ARG A 137 17.44 -5.11 -6.62
CA ARG A 137 16.29 -4.91 -5.74
C ARG A 137 15.21 -4.11 -6.49
N LYS A 138 13.97 -4.52 -6.27
CA LYS A 138 12.82 -4.05 -7.05
C LYS A 138 12.42 -2.64 -6.67
N MET A 139 12.05 -1.85 -7.67
CA MET A 139 11.59 -0.47 -7.53
C MET A 139 10.13 -0.39 -7.95
N PRO A 140 9.18 -0.72 -7.06
CA PRO A 140 7.77 -0.89 -7.42
C PRO A 140 7.16 0.38 -8.02
N ILE A 141 7.55 1.57 -7.57
CA ILE A 141 7.09 2.85 -8.13
C ILE A 141 7.42 2.96 -9.63
N GLU A 142 8.69 2.70 -10.01
CA GLU A 142 9.11 2.76 -11.41
C GLU A 142 8.42 1.68 -12.27
N ALA A 143 8.16 0.51 -11.70
CA ALA A 143 7.44 -0.56 -12.37
C ALA A 143 5.97 -0.16 -12.64
N ILE A 144 5.29 0.41 -11.64
CA ILE A 144 3.92 0.95 -11.79
C ILE A 144 3.91 2.00 -12.90
N GLU A 145 4.84 2.96 -12.88
CA GLU A 145 4.90 4.01 -13.91
C GLU A 145 5.02 3.42 -15.32
N LYS A 146 6.01 2.53 -15.52
CA LYS A 146 6.26 1.89 -16.82
C LYS A 146 5.02 1.14 -17.31
N TYR A 147 4.31 0.44 -16.41
CA TYR A 147 3.11 -0.29 -16.76
C TYR A 147 1.95 0.63 -17.17
N LEU A 148 1.64 1.63 -16.35
CA LEU A 148 0.58 2.61 -16.64
C LEU A 148 0.85 3.39 -17.94
N VAL A 149 2.12 3.73 -18.18
CA VAL A 149 2.59 4.41 -19.39
C VAL A 149 2.62 3.49 -20.61
N GLY A 150 2.82 2.18 -20.44
CA GLY A 150 2.79 1.20 -21.53
C GLY A 150 1.37 0.95 -22.04
N GLU A 151 0.39 0.95 -21.14
CA GLU A 151 -1.00 0.57 -21.40
C GLU A 151 -1.90 1.74 -21.83
N ARG A 152 -1.40 2.68 -22.67
CA ARG A 152 -2.12 3.94 -23.00
C ARG A 152 -3.41 3.78 -23.82
N ASN A 153 -3.69 2.56 -24.29
CA ASN A 153 -4.86 2.23 -25.10
C ASN A 153 -5.89 1.39 -24.33
N HIS A 154 -5.58 1.02 -23.09
CA HIS A 154 -6.42 0.18 -22.25
C HIS A 154 -6.72 0.91 -20.94
N ASN A 155 -7.96 0.83 -20.47
CA ASN A 155 -8.33 1.41 -19.18
C ASN A 155 -8.05 0.36 -18.09
N LEU A 156 -6.91 0.50 -17.43
CA LEU A 156 -6.47 -0.45 -16.42
C LEU A 156 -7.34 -0.37 -15.17
N ASN A 157 -7.81 -1.51 -14.71
CA ASN A 157 -8.45 -1.65 -13.41
C ASN A 157 -7.42 -1.96 -12.30
N GLN A 158 -7.89 -1.87 -11.06
CA GLN A 158 -7.08 -2.07 -9.85
C GLN A 158 -6.46 -3.47 -9.74
N ASP A 159 -7.15 -4.52 -10.19
CA ASP A 159 -6.65 -5.89 -10.07
C ASP A 159 -5.56 -6.17 -11.11
N GLU A 160 -5.65 -5.56 -12.31
CA GLU A 160 -4.58 -5.63 -13.32
C GLU A 160 -3.27 -5.02 -12.80
N ILE A 161 -3.34 -3.87 -12.14
CA ILE A 161 -2.16 -3.21 -11.54
C ILE A 161 -1.60 -4.06 -10.40
N ILE A 162 -2.45 -4.56 -9.49
CA ILE A 162 -2.01 -5.40 -8.38
C ILE A 162 -1.38 -6.71 -8.88
N ASN A 163 -1.93 -7.34 -9.91
CA ASN A 163 -1.36 -8.54 -10.52
C ASN A 163 0.02 -8.24 -11.13
N HIS A 164 0.14 -7.17 -11.91
CA HIS A 164 1.42 -6.75 -12.48
C HIS A 164 2.50 -6.53 -11.40
N ILE A 165 2.16 -5.84 -10.31
CA ILE A 165 3.10 -5.59 -9.22
C ILE A 165 3.39 -6.84 -8.40
N THR A 166 2.40 -7.73 -8.23
CA THR A 166 2.61 -9.04 -7.60
C THR A 166 3.60 -9.87 -8.38
N ASP A 167 3.46 -9.91 -9.71
CA ASP A 167 4.40 -10.63 -10.58
C ASP A 167 5.77 -9.97 -10.52
N TYR A 168 5.85 -8.64 -10.70
CA TYR A 168 7.09 -7.90 -10.58
C TYR A 168 7.80 -8.19 -9.26
N LEU A 169 7.10 -8.16 -8.12
CA LEU A 169 7.67 -8.42 -6.78
C LEU A 169 8.02 -9.89 -6.52
N LYS A 170 7.45 -10.85 -7.26
CA LYS A 170 7.79 -12.29 -7.16
C LYS A 170 8.94 -12.73 -8.07
N TYR A 171 9.11 -12.13 -9.25
CA TYR A 171 10.21 -12.40 -10.22
C TYR A 171 11.45 -11.57 -9.93
#